data_AF-A0A9D5VZ57-F1
#
_entry.id   AF-A0A9D5VZ57-F1
#
_cell.length_a   1.000
_cell.length_b   1.000
_cell.length_c   1.000
_cell.angle_alpha   90.00
_cell.angle_beta   90.00
_cell.angle_gamma   90.00
#
_symmetry.space_group_name_H-M   'P 1'
#
loop_
_entity.id
_entity.type
_entity.pdbx_description
1 polymer ?
#
loop_
_entity_poly.entity_id
_entity_poly.type
_entity_poly.pdbx_seq_one_letter_code
_entity_poly.pdbx_strand_id
1 'polypeptide(L)'
;MKKNLTYLIIIFLLSVMTAFAEEPLLKLDTGGHMAVIHKIIPMKDGKHIISASDDKTIRIWDIEIGKETQKILGQIGSGTEGKIFAIALTPDQKWLICGGFMGAGYDEDSNYIRVYDFFRVHLAFPLRV
;
A
#
# COMPACT_ATOMS: atom_id res chain seq x y z
N MET A 1 -40.97 -37.46 -6.61
CA MET A 1 -39.70 -37.32 -7.35
C MET A 1 -39.41 -35.90 -7.87
N LYS A 2 -40.39 -35.13 -8.40
CA LYS A 2 -40.12 -33.78 -8.96
C LYS A 2 -39.62 -32.71 -7.95
N LYS A 3 -40.13 -32.71 -6.71
CA LYS A 3 -39.75 -31.70 -5.69
C LYS A 3 -38.26 -31.72 -5.35
N ASN A 4 -37.65 -32.90 -5.24
CA ASN A 4 -36.23 -33.05 -4.89
C ASN A 4 -35.30 -32.52 -5.99
N LEU A 5 -35.72 -32.63 -7.26
CA LEU A 5 -34.96 -32.11 -8.40
C LEU A 5 -34.98 -30.57 -8.42
N THR A 6 -36.11 -29.95 -8.07
CA THR A 6 -36.22 -28.49 -7.96
C THR A 6 -35.34 -27.91 -6.86
N TYR A 7 -35.29 -28.54 -5.67
CA TYR A 7 -34.38 -28.12 -4.60
C TYR A 7 -32.91 -28.27 -5.00
N LEU A 8 -32.56 -29.35 -5.69
CA LEU A 8 -31.19 -29.57 -6.17
C LEU A 8 -30.77 -28.51 -7.21
N ILE A 9 -31.68 -28.13 -8.12
CA ILE A 9 -31.44 -27.06 -9.09
C ILE A 9 -31.31 -25.71 -8.40
N ILE A 10 -32.15 -25.40 -7.40
CA ILE A 10 -32.05 -24.13 -6.66
C ILE A 10 -30.75 -24.07 -5.85
N ILE A 11 -30.35 -25.14 -5.18
CA ILE A 11 -29.08 -25.19 -4.43
C ILE A 11 -27.89 -25.08 -5.39
N PHE A 12 -27.93 -25.77 -6.52
CA PHE A 12 -26.91 -25.68 -7.55
C PHE A 12 -26.81 -24.25 -8.10
N LEU A 13 -27.94 -23.65 -8.52
CA LEU A 13 -27.99 -22.27 -9.01
C LEU A 13 -27.55 -21.27 -7.93
N LEU A 14 -27.96 -21.44 -6.68
CA LEU A 14 -27.55 -20.60 -5.56
C LEU A 14 -26.04 -20.72 -5.32
N SER A 15 -25.47 -21.93 -5.38
CA SER A 15 -24.03 -22.17 -5.23
C SER A 15 -23.21 -21.61 -6.39
N VAL A 16 -23.77 -21.64 -7.61
CA VAL A 16 -23.18 -21.00 -8.79
C VAL A 16 -23.25 -19.48 -8.65
N MET A 17 -24.33 -18.92 -8.09
CA MET A 17 -24.44 -17.49 -7.81
C MET A 17 -23.47 -17.00 -6.72
N THR A 18 -23.22 -17.78 -5.66
CA THR A 18 -22.20 -17.46 -4.64
C THR A 18 -20.77 -17.60 -5.14
N ALA A 19 -20.53 -18.44 -6.15
CA ALA A 19 -19.22 -18.59 -6.80
C ALA A 19 -18.82 -17.38 -7.67
N PHE A 20 -19.69 -16.38 -7.83
CA PHE A 20 -19.38 -15.08 -8.45
C PHE A 20 -19.03 -13.99 -7.43
N ALA A 21 -18.55 -14.33 -6.23
CA ALA A 21 -17.76 -13.37 -5.48
C ALA A 21 -16.50 -13.09 -6.32
N GLU A 22 -16.53 -12.01 -7.11
CA GLU A 22 -15.45 -11.67 -8.02
C GLU A 22 -14.14 -11.55 -7.24
N GLU A 23 -13.21 -12.49 -7.51
CA GLU A 23 -11.85 -12.40 -7.00
C GLU A 23 -11.25 -11.06 -7.46
N PRO A 24 -10.44 -10.39 -6.62
CA PRO A 24 -9.86 -9.13 -7.01
C PRO A 24 -9.00 -9.30 -8.27
N LEU A 25 -9.18 -8.38 -9.23
CA LEU A 25 -8.47 -8.38 -10.51
C LEU A 25 -6.95 -8.49 -10.34
N LEU A 26 -6.40 -7.88 -9.29
CA LEU A 26 -5.00 -7.91 -8.94
C LEU A 26 -4.83 -7.90 -7.41
N LYS A 27 -4.04 -8.83 -6.89
CA LYS A 27 -3.57 -8.82 -5.50
C LYS A 27 -2.14 -8.29 -5.50
N LEU A 28 -1.97 -7.01 -5.20
CA LEU A 28 -0.65 -6.45 -4.90
C LEU A 28 -0.26 -6.83 -3.48
N ASP A 29 1.04 -6.75 -3.20
CA ASP A 29 1.56 -6.85 -1.84
C ASP A 29 1.41 -8.22 -1.14
N THR A 30 1.47 -9.32 -1.90
CA THR A 30 1.30 -10.71 -1.42
C THR A 30 2.39 -11.22 -0.48
N GLY A 31 3.23 -10.33 0.03
CA GLY A 31 4.32 -10.59 0.98
C GLY A 31 5.22 -9.37 1.19
N GLY A 32 4.79 -8.17 0.78
CA GLY A 32 5.58 -6.96 0.86
C GLY A 32 5.39 -6.25 2.19
N HIS A 33 4.32 -5.48 2.37
CA HIS A 33 4.03 -4.82 3.62
C HIS A 33 3.78 -5.85 4.72
N MET A 34 4.45 -5.61 5.84
CA MET A 34 4.43 -6.52 6.98
C MET A 34 3.50 -6.04 8.10
N ALA A 35 2.77 -4.95 7.87
CA ALA A 35 1.82 -4.37 8.80
C ALA A 35 0.73 -3.58 8.06
N VAL A 36 -0.20 -3.02 8.83
CA VAL A 36 -1.39 -2.31 8.32
C VAL A 36 -1.01 -1.24 7.31
N ILE A 37 -1.67 -1.27 6.15
CA ILE A 37 -1.60 -0.23 5.12
C ILE A 37 -2.62 0.83 5.49
N HIS A 38 -2.18 2.07 5.67
CA HIS A 38 -3.07 3.17 6.06
C HIS A 38 -3.59 3.97 4.88
N LYS A 39 -2.84 4.00 3.78
CA LYS A 39 -3.17 4.86 2.66
C LYS A 39 -2.61 4.33 1.34
N ILE A 40 -3.38 4.59 0.29
CA ILE A 40 -3.03 4.28 -1.10
C ILE A 40 -3.29 5.53 -1.94
N ILE A 41 -2.37 5.86 -2.85
CA ILE A 41 -2.46 7.02 -3.76
C ILE A 41 -2.21 6.54 -5.20
N PRO A 42 -3.16 6.73 -6.13
CA PRO A 42 -2.91 6.50 -7.55
C PRO A 42 -2.05 7.60 -8.16
N MET A 43 -1.15 7.22 -9.06
CA MET A 43 -0.36 8.15 -9.86
C MET A 43 -1.09 8.56 -11.15
N LYS A 44 -0.66 9.66 -11.76
CA LYS A 44 -1.32 10.27 -12.93
C LYS A 44 -1.01 9.48 -14.21
N ASP A 45 0.03 8.67 -14.18
CA ASP A 45 0.37 7.77 -15.28
C ASP A 45 -0.64 6.63 -15.45
N GLY A 46 -1.51 6.39 -14.46
CA GLY A 46 -2.49 5.30 -14.47
C GLY A 46 -1.89 3.90 -14.35
N LYS A 47 -0.58 3.80 -14.13
CA LYS A 47 0.16 2.54 -14.06
C LYS A 47 0.69 2.27 -12.66
N HIS A 48 0.92 3.32 -11.88
CA HIS A 48 1.51 3.20 -10.57
C HIS A 48 0.56 3.57 -9.44
N ILE A 49 0.70 2.87 -8.33
CA ILE A 49 0.10 3.24 -7.05
C ILE A 49 1.18 3.32 -5.97
N ILE A 50 0.95 4.18 -4.99
CA ILE A 50 1.81 4.36 -3.81
C ILE A 50 1.03 3.85 -2.60
N SER A 51 1.65 3.04 -1.76
CA SER A 51 1.08 2.62 -0.47
C SER A 51 2.00 3.00 0.69
N ALA A 52 1.42 3.28 1.85
CA ALA A 52 2.17 3.53 3.08
C ALA A 52 1.62 2.70 4.24
N SER A 53 2.53 2.22 5.09
CA SER A 53 2.22 1.21 6.10
C SER A 53 2.91 1.47 7.45
N ASP A 54 2.32 0.87 8.48
CA ASP A 54 2.92 0.70 9.81
C ASP A 54 4.23 -0.10 9.79
N ASP A 55 4.54 -0.77 8.69
CA ASP A 55 5.82 -1.47 8.49
C ASP A 55 6.99 -0.51 8.22
N LYS A 56 6.71 0.81 8.31
CA LYS A 56 7.65 1.92 8.18
C LYS A 56 8.13 2.16 6.76
N THR A 57 7.35 1.71 5.77
CA THR A 57 7.73 1.80 4.37
C THR A 57 6.64 2.45 3.54
N ILE A 58 7.08 3.16 2.50
CA ILE A 58 6.23 3.59 1.39
C ILE A 58 6.66 2.74 0.19
N ARG A 59 5.71 2.09 -0.48
CA ARG A 59 5.98 1.25 -1.65
C ARG A 59 5.29 1.82 -2.87
N ILE A 60 5.95 1.69 -4.01
CA ILE A 60 5.43 2.05 -5.32
C ILE A 60 5.25 0.75 -6.08
N TRP A 61 4.09 0.59 -6.70
CA TRP A 61 3.70 -0.62 -7.41
C TRP A 61 3.34 -0.27 -8.84
N ASP A 62 3.82 -1.05 -9.79
CA ASP A 62 3.29 -1.08 -11.15
C ASP A 62 2.15 -2.10 -11.20
N ILE A 63 0.95 -1.61 -11.53
CA ILE A 63 -0.28 -2.41 -11.56
C ILE A 63 -0.44 -3.20 -12.87
N GLU A 64 0.25 -2.82 -13.95
CA GLU A 64 0.20 -3.57 -15.21
C GLU A 64 0.95 -4.90 -15.07
N ILE A 65 2.09 -4.90 -14.36
CA ILE A 65 2.90 -6.10 -14.13
C ILE A 65 2.71 -6.72 -12.74
N GLY A 66 1.99 -6.04 -11.83
CA GLY A 66 1.69 -6.52 -10.49
C GLY A 66 2.89 -6.60 -9.55
N LYS A 67 3.87 -5.69 -9.69
CA LYS A 67 5.14 -5.73 -8.94
C LYS A 67 5.46 -4.42 -8.24
N GLU A 68 6.18 -4.53 -7.13
CA GLU A 68 6.83 -3.40 -6.48
C GLU A 68 7.97 -2.90 -7.36
N THR A 69 7.92 -1.61 -7.73
CA THR A 69 8.99 -0.95 -8.49
C THR A 69 9.94 -0.20 -7.58
N GLN A 70 9.48 0.23 -6.41
CA GLN A 70 10.31 0.97 -5.48
C GLN A 70 9.82 0.87 -4.03
N LYS A 71 10.79 0.97 -3.11
CA LYS A 71 10.59 1.06 -1.67
C LYS A 71 11.30 2.28 -1.11
N ILE A 72 10.58 3.07 -0.31
CA ILE A 72 11.12 4.19 0.45
C ILE A 72 11.04 3.81 1.93
N LEU A 73 12.18 3.86 2.61
CA LEU A 73 12.26 3.61 4.05
C LEU A 73 11.92 4.91 4.78
N GLY A 74 10.91 4.85 5.65
CA GLY A 74 10.60 5.95 6.56
C GLY A 74 11.54 6.00 7.76
N GLN A 75 12.12 4.86 8.16
CA GLN A 75 12.62 4.66 9.51
C GLN A 75 13.84 5.51 9.92
N ILE A 76 13.69 6.18 11.07
CA ILE A 76 14.75 6.59 11.99
C ILE A 76 14.28 6.07 13.35
N GLY A 77 15.03 5.18 14.00
CA GLY A 77 14.70 4.70 15.36
C GLY A 77 14.26 3.24 15.50
N SER A 78 14.18 2.77 16.75
CA SER A 78 13.92 1.37 17.12
C SER A 78 12.47 1.18 17.61
N GLY A 79 11.91 -0.03 17.53
CA GLY A 79 10.56 -0.29 18.06
C GLY A 79 9.41 0.28 17.21
N THR A 80 8.46 1.00 17.82
CA THR A 80 7.26 1.53 17.14
C THR A 80 7.51 2.81 16.33
N GLU A 81 8.70 3.40 16.45
CA GLU A 81 9.14 4.59 15.72
C GLU A 81 9.32 4.29 14.23
N GLY A 82 8.92 5.19 13.35
CA GLY A 82 9.01 5.02 11.89
C GLY A 82 7.68 4.73 11.20
N LYS A 83 6.59 4.53 11.94
CA LYS A 83 5.27 4.20 11.38
C LYS A 83 4.73 5.36 10.56
N ILE A 84 4.13 5.08 9.41
CA ILE A 84 3.60 6.10 8.50
C ILE A 84 2.07 6.10 8.57
N PHE A 85 1.49 7.19 9.05
CA PHE A 85 0.04 7.33 9.21
C PHE A 85 -0.60 8.19 8.13
N ALA A 86 0.19 9.08 7.52
CA ALA A 86 -0.30 10.00 6.50
C ALA A 86 0.68 10.10 5.34
N ILE A 87 0.14 10.04 4.12
CA ILE A 87 0.85 10.40 2.89
C ILE A 87 -0.02 11.30 2.01
N ALA A 88 0.61 12.15 1.21
CA ALA A 88 -0.02 12.93 0.15
C ALA A 88 0.94 13.11 -1.02
N LEU A 89 0.42 13.11 -2.24
CA LEU A 89 1.17 13.43 -3.44
C LEU A 89 0.67 14.78 -3.96
N THR A 90 1.57 15.70 -4.30
CA THR A 90 1.17 16.98 -4.87
C THR A 90 0.47 16.79 -6.21
N PRO A 91 -0.43 17.71 -6.62
CA PRO A 91 -1.14 17.57 -7.89
C PRO A 91 -0.21 17.41 -9.10
N ASP A 92 0.95 18.05 -9.09
CA ASP A 92 1.98 17.94 -10.14
C ASP A 92 2.85 16.66 -10.04
N GLN A 93 2.63 15.83 -9.02
CA GLN A 93 3.38 14.60 -8.69
C GLN A 93 4.87 14.80 -8.42
N LYS A 94 5.28 16.03 -8.15
CA LYS A 94 6.67 16.34 -7.85
C LYS A 94 7.05 15.97 -6.42
N TRP A 95 6.13 16.12 -5.47
CA TRP A 95 6.43 15.97 -4.05
C TRP A 95 5.54 14.91 -3.40
N LEU A 96 6.19 13.94 -2.76
CA LEU A 96 5.56 13.00 -1.86
C LEU A 96 5.77 13.50 -0.43
N ILE A 97 4.67 13.76 0.26
CA ILE A 97 4.64 14.26 1.63
C ILE A 97 4.22 13.10 2.54
N CYS A 98 4.95 12.84 3.63
CA CYS A 98 4.55 11.84 4.61
C CYS A 98 4.73 12.33 6.05
N GLY A 99 3.92 11.75 6.94
CA GLY A 99 3.95 12.01 8.38
C GLY A 99 3.54 10.76 9.14
N GLY A 100 4.02 10.66 10.38
CA GLY A 100 3.81 9.47 11.19
C GLY A 100 4.49 9.57 12.55
N PHE A 101 4.55 8.45 13.25
CA PHE A 101 5.14 8.36 14.58
C PHE A 101 6.62 7.98 14.46
N MET A 102 7.53 8.94 14.60
CA MET A 102 8.95 8.76 14.25
C MET A 102 9.91 8.89 15.44
N GLY A 103 9.40 8.95 16.68
CA GLY A 103 10.23 8.95 17.88
C GLY A 103 9.45 9.31 19.13
N ALA A 104 9.75 8.63 20.25
CA ALA A 104 9.34 9.07 21.60
C ALA A 104 10.51 9.69 22.39
N GLY A 105 11.68 9.85 21.76
CA GLY A 105 12.80 10.57 22.34
C GLY A 105 12.59 12.07 22.26
N TYR A 106 13.01 12.80 23.31
CA TYR A 106 13.05 14.26 23.41
C TYR A 106 13.99 14.94 22.38
N ASP A 107 14.26 14.32 21.23
CA ASP A 107 14.87 14.99 20.09
C ASP A 107 13.76 15.71 19.31
N GLU A 108 13.99 16.99 19.05
CA GLU A 108 13.05 17.95 18.47
C GLU A 108 12.55 17.54 17.06
N ASP A 109 13.15 16.50 16.47
CA ASP A 109 12.98 16.10 15.07
C ASP A 109 12.01 14.92 14.83
N SER A 110 11.47 14.35 15.91
CA SER A 110 10.68 13.11 15.91
C SER A 110 9.28 13.21 15.29
N ASN A 111 8.80 14.43 14.98
CA ASN A 111 7.45 14.67 14.45
C ASN A 111 7.40 15.43 13.12
N TYR A 112 8.50 15.52 12.38
CA TYR A 112 8.50 16.26 11.12
C TYR A 112 7.70 15.58 10.01
N ILE A 113 6.95 16.42 9.30
CA ILE A 113 6.45 16.12 7.96
C ILE A 113 7.64 16.06 7.02
N ARG A 114 7.81 14.93 6.32
CA ARG A 114 8.87 14.75 5.32
C ARG A 114 8.31 15.02 3.94
N VAL A 115 9.13 15.64 3.10
CA VAL A 115 8.81 15.93 1.70
C VAL A 115 9.92 15.35 0.84
N TYR A 116 9.57 14.40 -0.03
CA TYR A 116 10.48 13.76 -0.97
C TYR A 116 10.23 14.31 -2.37
N ASP A 117 11.30 14.65 -3.09
CA ASP A 117 11.24 14.88 -4.54
C ASP A 117 10.99 13.53 -5.22
N PHE A 118 9.73 13.27 -5.57
CA PHE A 118 9.24 11.96 -5.98
C PHE A 118 9.97 11.45 -7.24
N PHE A 119 10.23 12.33 -8.21
CA PHE A 119 10.94 11.97 -9.44
C PHE A 119 12.44 11.75 -9.22
N ARG A 120 13.03 12.36 -8.19
CA ARG A 120 14.43 12.11 -7.84
C ARG A 120 14.63 10.92 -6.92
N VAL A 121 13.60 10.44 -6.22
CA VAL A 121 13.74 9.20 -5.41
C VAL A 121 14.05 7.99 -6.31
N HIS A 122 13.78 8.05 -7.61
CA HIS A 122 14.25 7.04 -8.58
C HIS A 122 15.78 7.01 -8.78
N LEU A 123 16.53 8.01 -8.30
CA LEU A 123 17.95 8.22 -8.67
C LEU A 123 18.95 8.34 -7.50
N ALA A 124 18.58 8.05 -6.26
CA ALA A 124 19.56 8.05 -5.16
C ALA A 124 19.12 7.20 -3.96
N PHE A 125 19.93 6.40 -3.25
CA PHE A 125 21.20 5.68 -3.38
C PHE A 125 21.21 4.72 -2.15
N PRO A 126 22.05 3.67 -2.07
CA PRO A 126 22.04 2.71 -0.97
C PRO A 126 22.62 3.33 0.31
N LEU A 127 22.09 2.86 1.45
CA LEU A 127 22.65 2.84 2.81
C LEU A 127 23.79 3.83 3.14
N ARG A 128 23.58 4.66 4.16
CA ARG A 128 24.68 5.06 5.05
C ARG A 128 24.38 4.65 6.48
N VAL A 129 25.22 3.69 6.90
CA VAL A 129 25.72 3.25 8.22
C VAL A 129 24.83 3.51 9.44
#